data_AF-A0AAJ4I8Z5-F1
#
_entry.id   AF-A0AAJ4I8Z5-F1
#
_cell.length_a   1.000
_cell.length_b   1.000
_cell.length_c   1.000
_cell.angle_alpha   90.00
_cell.angle_beta   90.00
_cell.angle_gamma   90.00
#
_symmetry.space_group_name_H-M   'P 1'
#
loop_
_entity.id
_entity.type
_entity.pdbx_description
1 polymer ?
#
loop_
_entity_poly.entity_id
_entity_poly.type
_entity_poly.pdbx_seq_one_letter_code
_entity_poly.pdbx_strand_id
1 'polypeptide(L)'
;MNELLNTLMVCAVLVSLFPLIKSSKGFYEEWSEMENEHWRSRGAPPFVVFHFGMFLFVPIPMLFGKDLDQLNNNRLLKLRNDLRYSFAIFSLLLLSSQLN
;
A
#
# COMPACT_ATOMS: atom_id res chain seq x y z
N MET A 1 17.78 -21.52 19.17
CA MET A 1 17.06 -20.26 19.49
C MET A 1 17.02 -19.32 18.29
N ASN A 2 18.13 -19.10 17.57
CA ASN A 2 18.15 -18.35 16.30
C ASN A 2 17.23 -18.90 15.21
N GLU A 3 17.19 -20.23 14.98
CA GLU A 3 16.34 -20.80 13.93
C GLU A 3 14.85 -20.62 14.18
N LEU A 4 14.42 -20.72 15.44
CA LEU A 4 13.04 -20.46 15.85
C LEU A 4 12.69 -18.98 15.64
N LEU A 5 13.58 -18.07 16.02
CA LEU A 5 13.40 -16.63 15.82
C LEU A 5 13.33 -16.28 14.33
N ASN A 6 14.20 -16.84 13.49
CA ASN A 6 14.20 -16.62 12.04
C ASN A 6 12.91 -17.15 11.38
N THR A 7 12.45 -18.34 11.79
CA THR A 7 11.18 -18.89 11.32
C THR A 7 10.01 -17.98 11.70
N LEU A 8 9.97 -17.50 12.95
CA LEU A 8 8.94 -16.57 13.41
C LEU A 8 8.96 -15.24 12.66
N MET A 9 10.15 -14.71 12.35
CA MET A 9 10.30 -13.47 11.57
C MET A 9 9.81 -13.64 10.13
N VAL A 10 10.16 -14.74 9.46
CA VAL A 10 9.66 -15.06 8.11
C VAL A 10 8.13 -15.21 8.13
N CYS A 11 7.57 -15.92 9.12
CA CYS A 11 6.13 -16.02 9.28
C CYS A 11 5.48 -14.65 9.50
N ALA A 12 6.08 -13.78 10.31
CA ALA A 12 5.57 -12.42 10.54
C ALA A 12 5.57 -11.59 9.25
N VAL A 13 6.63 -11.68 8.45
CA VAL A 13 6.70 -11.03 7.12
C VAL A 13 5.58 -11.55 6.21
N LEU A 14 5.40 -12.87 6.11
CA LEU A 14 4.34 -13.46 5.30
C LEU A 14 2.93 -13.05 5.76
N VAL A 15 2.69 -13.02 7.08
CA VAL A 15 1.40 -12.58 7.64
C VAL A 15 1.17 -11.10 7.37
N SER A 16 2.21 -10.27 7.38
CA SER A 16 2.09 -8.84 7.08
C SER A 16 1.76 -8.51 5.63
N LEU A 17 1.91 -9.47 4.70
CA LEU A 17 1.43 -9.30 3.32
C LEU A 17 -0.10 -9.21 3.23
N PHE A 18 -0.83 -9.90 4.11
CA PHE A 18 -2.30 -9.87 4.10
C PHE A 18 -2.89 -8.47 4.32
N PRO A 19 -2.55 -7.73 5.40
CA PRO A 19 -3.03 -6.36 5.58
C PRO A 19 -2.53 -5.41 4.49
N LEU A 20 -1.33 -5.63 3.95
CA LEU A 20 -0.80 -4.84 2.84
C LEU A 20 -1.63 -5.01 1.55
N ILE A 21 -1.93 -6.25 1.17
CA ILE A 21 -2.77 -6.55 0.00
C ILE A 21 -4.19 -6.01 0.23
N LYS A 22 -4.77 -6.23 1.41
CA LYS A 22 -6.13 -5.77 1.74
C LYS A 22 -6.25 -4.24 1.70
N SER A 23 -5.33 -3.53 2.34
CA SER A 23 -5.32 -2.06 2.35
C SER A 23 -5.04 -1.49 0.96
N SER A 24 -4.15 -2.11 0.19
CA SER A 24 -3.87 -1.72 -1.20
C SER A 24 -5.09 -1.88 -2.09
N LYS A 25 -5.82 -3.00 -1.96
CA LYS A 25 -7.04 -3.26 -2.72
C LYS A 25 -8.15 -2.25 -2.35
N GLY A 26 -8.40 -2.05 -1.06
CA GLY A 26 -9.43 -1.11 -0.60
C GLY A 26 -9.13 0.33 -1.01
N PHE A 27 -7.86 0.74 -0.97
CA PHE A 27 -7.44 2.05 -1.48
C PHE A 27 -7.67 2.14 -3.00
N TYR A 28 -7.29 1.13 -3.78
CA TYR A 28 -7.50 1.13 -5.24
C TYR A 28 -8.97 1.19 -5.64
N GLU A 29 -9.84 0.43 -4.99
CA GLU A 29 -11.28 0.42 -5.29
C GLU A 29 -11.88 1.81 -5.06
N GLU A 30 -11.63 2.39 -3.89
CA GLU A 30 -12.13 3.73 -3.53
C GLU A 30 -11.51 4.83 -4.45
N TRP A 31 -10.22 4.71 -4.75
CA TRP A 31 -9.50 5.59 -5.66
C TRP A 31 -10.06 5.51 -7.09
N SER A 32 -10.30 4.30 -7.60
CA SER A 32 -10.82 4.06 -8.94
C SER A 32 -12.28 4.50 -9.08
N GLU A 33 -13.09 4.39 -8.03
CA GLU A 33 -14.47 4.89 -8.02
C GLU A 33 -14.52 6.41 -8.08
N MET A 34 -13.68 7.10 -7.30
CA MET A 34 -13.63 8.56 -7.29
C MET A 34 -12.94 9.15 -8.50
N GLU A 35 -11.79 8.61 -8.88
CA GLU A 35 -11.13 9.10 -10.07
C GLU A 35 -11.83 8.64 -11.34
N ASN A 36 -12.86 7.78 -11.33
CA ASN A 36 -13.67 7.53 -12.53
C ASN A 36 -14.26 8.84 -13.11
N GLU A 37 -14.50 9.84 -12.25
CA GLU A 37 -14.89 11.19 -12.68
C GLU A 37 -13.72 11.98 -13.33
N HIS A 38 -12.48 11.74 -12.91
CA HIS A 38 -11.27 12.42 -13.42
C HIS A 38 -10.59 11.68 -14.60
N TRP A 39 -10.50 10.35 -14.55
CA TRP A 39 -9.94 9.44 -15.55
C TRP A 39 -10.68 9.47 -16.88
N ARG A 40 -11.94 9.90 -16.91
CA ARG A 40 -12.65 10.17 -18.17
C ARG A 40 -11.85 11.08 -19.11
N SER A 41 -10.99 11.94 -18.57
CA SER A 41 -10.12 12.84 -19.36
C SER A 41 -8.72 12.30 -19.66
N ARG A 42 -8.24 11.24 -18.98
CA ARG A 42 -6.82 10.79 -19.02
C ARG A 42 -6.61 9.29 -19.28
N GLY A 43 -7.66 8.48 -19.20
CA GLY A 43 -7.60 7.01 -19.29
C GLY A 43 -7.15 6.37 -17.97
N ALA A 44 -7.97 5.48 -17.41
CA ALA A 44 -7.64 4.81 -16.15
C ALA A 44 -6.46 3.85 -16.33
N PRO A 45 -5.46 3.86 -15.44
CA PRO A 45 -4.36 2.90 -15.49
C PRO A 45 -4.87 1.49 -15.17
N PRO A 46 -4.39 0.43 -15.85
CA PRO A 46 -4.73 -0.94 -15.50
C PRO A 46 -4.36 -1.25 -14.05
N PHE A 47 -5.17 -2.05 -13.34
CA PHE A 47 -4.93 -2.47 -11.95
C PHE A 47 -3.50 -2.95 -11.73
N VAL A 48 -2.96 -3.72 -12.67
CA VAL A 48 -1.58 -4.23 -12.65
C VAL A 48 -0.57 -3.09 -12.66
N VAL A 49 -0.76 -2.06 -13.49
CA VAL A 49 0.15 -0.89 -13.57
C VAL A 49 0.06 -0.04 -12.29
N PHE A 50 -1.13 0.12 -11.72
CA PHE A 50 -1.31 0.78 -10.43
C PHE A 50 -0.64 -0.02 -9.30
N HIS A 51 -0.83 -1.33 -9.27
CA HIS A 51 -0.26 -2.22 -8.25
C HIS A 51 1.27 -2.30 -8.35
N PHE A 52 1.82 -2.39 -9.57
CA PHE A 52 3.27 -2.33 -9.79
C PHE A 52 3.85 -0.95 -9.47
N GLY A 53 3.15 0.14 -9.79
CA GLY A 53 3.55 1.49 -9.38
C GLY A 53 3.62 1.64 -7.86
N MET A 54 2.69 1.01 -7.13
CA MET A 54 2.71 0.98 -5.67
C MET A 54 3.84 0.12 -5.08
N PHE A 55 4.23 -0.97 -5.75
CA PHE A 55 5.27 -1.91 -5.27
C PHE A 55 6.71 -1.58 -5.73
N LEU A 56 6.92 -0.95 -6.88
CA LEU A 56 8.25 -0.75 -7.51
C LEU A 56 8.80 0.69 -7.38
N PHE A 57 8.75 1.30 -6.18
CA PHE A 57 9.34 2.64 -5.93
C PHE A 57 8.63 3.84 -6.60
N VAL A 58 7.44 3.67 -7.17
CA VAL A 58 6.52 4.77 -7.55
C VAL A 58 5.39 5.05 -6.52
N PRO A 59 5.37 4.59 -5.25
CA PRO A 59 4.30 4.94 -4.33
C PRO A 59 4.36 6.41 -3.88
N ILE A 60 5.49 7.11 -4.08
CA ILE A 60 5.76 8.38 -3.39
C ILE A 60 4.80 9.51 -3.77
N PRO A 61 4.49 9.79 -5.05
CA PRO A 61 3.64 10.94 -5.37
C PRO A 61 2.16 10.69 -5.09
N MET A 62 1.65 9.46 -5.28
CA MET A 62 0.23 9.18 -5.05
C MET A 62 -0.08 8.84 -3.59
N LEU A 63 0.77 8.09 -2.88
CA LEU A 63 0.54 7.80 -1.46
C LEU A 63 0.99 8.94 -0.55
N PHE A 64 1.91 9.82 -0.98
CA PHE A 64 2.41 10.96 -0.20
C PHE A 64 2.16 12.35 -0.81
N GLY A 65 1.50 12.42 -1.97
CA GLY A 65 1.17 13.69 -2.61
C GLY A 65 0.03 14.43 -1.94
N LYS A 66 0.10 15.75 -2.03
CA LYS A 66 -0.94 16.69 -1.56
C LYS A 66 -2.21 16.63 -2.42
N ASP A 67 -2.16 16.01 -3.58
CA ASP A 67 -3.28 15.92 -4.53
C ASP A 67 -4.45 15.11 -3.95
N LEU A 68 -4.16 14.11 -3.10
CA LEU A 68 -5.18 13.36 -2.36
C LEU A 68 -5.94 14.21 -1.34
N ASP A 69 -5.28 15.20 -0.73
CA ASP A 69 -5.92 16.08 0.25
C ASP A 69 -6.88 17.06 -0.44
N GLN A 70 -6.69 17.33 -1.74
CA GLN A 70 -7.57 18.19 -2.55
C GLN A 70 -8.89 17.50 -2.93
N LEU A 71 -8.94 16.17 -2.93
CA LEU A 71 -10.15 15.39 -3.25
C LEU A 71 -11.20 15.43 -2.11
N ASN A 72 -10.88 16.04 -0.96
CA ASN A 72 -11.76 16.21 0.21
C ASN A 72 -12.52 14.94 0.63
N ASN A 73 -11.93 13.76 0.41
CA ASN A 73 -12.53 12.48 0.77
C ASN A 73 -11.84 11.86 1.99
N ASN A 74 -12.50 11.98 3.14
CA ASN A 74 -11.99 11.47 4.42
C ASN A 74 -11.81 9.94 4.43
N ARG A 75 -12.60 9.18 3.65
CA ARG A 75 -12.49 7.73 3.57
C ARG A 75 -11.23 7.32 2.80
N LEU A 76 -10.95 7.97 1.67
CA LEU A 76 -9.76 7.76 0.87
C LEU A 76 -8.48 8.16 1.63
N LEU A 77 -8.52 9.26 2.37
CA LEU A 77 -7.44 9.68 3.26
C LEU A 77 -7.17 8.67 4.38
N LYS A 78 -8.22 8.07 4.95
CA LYS A 78 -8.09 6.99 5.93
C LYS A 78 -7.48 5.73 5.31
N LEU A 79 -7.96 5.30 4.14
CA LEU A 79 -7.42 4.14 3.43
C LEU A 79 -5.96 4.33 3.02
N ARG A 80 -5.57 5.55 2.62
CA ARG A 80 -4.16 5.93 2.40
C ARG A 80 -3.32 5.72 3.66
N ASN A 81 -3.81 6.17 4.81
CA ASN A 81 -3.09 6.00 6.08
C ASN A 81 -3.00 4.53 6.47
N ASP A 82 -4.07 3.75 6.34
CA ASP A 82 -4.08 2.31 6.63
C ASP A 82 -3.06 1.56 5.75
N LEU A 83 -2.96 1.96 4.48
CA LEU A 83 -1.96 1.43 3.54
C LEU A 83 -0.54 1.85 3.92
N ARG A 84 -0.30 3.11 4.29
CA ARG A 84 1.01 3.59 4.78
C ARG A 84 1.45 2.84 6.03
N TYR A 85 0.55 2.62 6.99
CA TYR A 85 0.85 1.85 8.20
C TYR A 85 1.14 0.38 7.88
N SER A 86 0.34 -0.24 7.02
CA SER A 86 0.57 -1.64 6.59
C SER A 86 1.92 -1.80 5.89
N PHE A 87 2.28 -0.83 5.03
CA PHE A 87 3.59 -0.81 4.37
C PHE A 87 4.73 -0.61 5.38
N ALA A 88 4.61 0.33 6.31
CA ALA A 88 5.63 0.55 7.33
C ALA A 88 5.86 -0.70 8.20
N ILE A 89 4.80 -1.40 8.61
CA ILE A 89 4.89 -2.66 9.37
C ILE A 89 5.60 -3.73 8.53
N PHE A 90 5.20 -3.91 7.27
CA PHE A 90 5.85 -4.86 6.36
C PHE A 90 7.34 -4.52 6.18
N SER A 91 7.70 -3.27 5.94
CA SER A 91 9.09 -2.83 5.77
C SER A 91 9.92 -3.04 7.03
N LEU A 92 9.38 -2.75 8.22
CA LEU A 92 10.06 -2.97 9.49
C LEU A 92 10.30 -4.46 9.74
N LEU A 93 9.30 -5.31 9.48
CA LEU A 93 9.43 -6.76 9.61
C LEU A 93 10.45 -7.33 8.60
N LEU A 94 10.43 -6.84 7.36
CA LEU A 94 11.38 -7.23 6.33
C LEU A 94 12.82 -6.84 6.72
N LEU A 95 13.05 -5.59 7.12
CA LEU A 95 14.36 -5.13 7.59
C LEU A 95 14.82 -5.92 8.81
N SER A 96 13.94 -6.13 9.79
CA SER A 96 14.26 -6.92 10.98
C SER A 96 14.56 -8.38 10.64
N SER A 97 13.97 -8.94 9.58
CA SER A 97 14.29 -10.30 9.12
C SER A 97 15.64 -10.41 8.41
N GLN A 98 16.19 -9.29 7.90
CA GLN A 98 17.52 -9.25 7.27
C GLN A 98 18.65 -8.89 8.24
N LEU A 99 18.31 -8.37 9.42
CA LEU A 99 19.25 -7.99 10.48
C LEU A 99 19.57 -9.15 11.46
N ASN A 100 18.86 -10.28 11.36
CA ASN A 100 19.09 -11.54 12.10
C ASN A 100 19.87 -12.55 11.26
#